data_AF-A0A3S8RA16-F1
#
_entry.id   AF-A0A3S8RA16-F1
#
_cell.length_a   1.000
_cell.length_b   1.000
_cell.length_c   1.000
_cell.angle_alpha   90.00
_cell.angle_beta   90.00
_cell.angle_gamma   90.00
#
_symmetry.space_group_name_H-M   'P 1'
#
loop_
_entity.id
_entity.type
_entity.pdbx_description
1 polymer ?
#
loop_
_entity_poly.entity_id
_entity_poly.type
_entity_poly.pdbx_seq_one_letter_code
_entity_poly.pdbx_strand_id
1 'polypeptide(L)'
;MKNNSIQQITITWGFRKQTLKECTEELIIFLERLKRFDNRLNTWYKTGSSKKEALKDKVVIEYDYIKKMFCKKCADDEYPEYSFNLGLWNGNVIELLSYSIFFTIGGSKVGNNMVQFTFPKEGELYEYYSIRENWEKLLELFINHWKPNQYYNFKDDLIEL
;
A
#
# COMPACT_ATOMS: atom_id res chain seq x y z
N MET A 1 5.15 -9.97 -29.36
CA MET A 1 5.75 -9.28 -28.19
C MET A 1 5.16 -9.93 -26.95
N LYS A 2 5.98 -10.40 -25.99
CA LYS A 2 5.44 -10.82 -24.70
C LYS A 2 4.87 -9.57 -24.03
N ASN A 3 3.55 -9.52 -23.82
CA ASN A 3 2.97 -8.52 -22.93
C ASN A 3 3.60 -8.77 -21.56
N ASN A 4 4.47 -7.88 -21.09
CA ASN A 4 4.85 -7.88 -19.69
C ASN A 4 3.58 -7.53 -18.91
N SER A 5 2.95 -8.53 -18.29
CA SER A 5 1.83 -8.31 -17.39
C SER A 5 2.37 -7.66 -16.13
N ILE A 6 1.94 -6.44 -15.83
CA ILE A 6 2.20 -5.85 -14.52
C ILE A 6 1.44 -6.64 -13.45
N GLN A 7 2.08 -6.89 -12.31
CA GLN A 7 1.43 -7.59 -11.19
C GLN A 7 1.38 -6.69 -9.96
N GLN A 8 2.49 -6.02 -9.65
CA GLN A 8 2.62 -5.25 -8.42
C GLN A 8 3.67 -4.14 -8.51
N ILE A 9 3.61 -3.21 -7.57
CA ILE A 9 4.73 -2.39 -7.12
C ILE A 9 5.09 -2.90 -5.72
N THR A 10 6.35 -3.27 -5.52
CA THR A 10 6.87 -3.66 -4.21
C THR A 10 8.09 -2.83 -3.90
N ILE A 11 8.05 -2.13 -2.77
CA ILE A 11 9.18 -1.38 -2.22
C ILE A 11 9.48 -1.89 -0.81
N THR A 12 10.75 -1.97 -0.43
CA THR A 12 11.18 -2.46 0.88
C THR A 12 12.27 -1.57 1.47
N TRP A 13 12.33 -1.55 2.80
CA TRP A 13 13.44 -0.91 3.51
C TRP A 13 13.79 -1.67 4.77
N GLY A 14 15.01 -1.41 5.24
CA GLY A 14 15.55 -2.00 6.46
C GLY A 14 14.95 -1.39 7.72
N PHE A 15 15.77 -1.33 8.78
CA PHE A 15 15.38 -0.87 10.10
C PHE A 15 14.88 0.57 10.08
N ARG A 16 13.58 0.75 10.30
CA ARG A 16 12.96 2.06 10.52
C ARG A 16 11.90 1.93 11.59
N LYS A 17 12.36 1.96 12.84
CA LYS A 17 11.50 1.90 14.02
C LYS A 17 10.68 3.18 14.10
N GLN A 18 9.36 3.04 14.14
CA GLN A 18 8.41 4.16 14.23
C GLN A 18 7.31 3.80 15.24
N THR A 19 6.84 4.81 15.95
CA THR A 19 5.70 4.73 16.86
C THR A 19 4.40 4.54 16.08
N LEU A 20 3.34 4.11 16.77
CA LEU A 20 2.01 4.00 16.18
C LEU A 20 1.53 5.33 15.59
N LYS A 21 1.82 6.45 16.26
CA LYS A 21 1.49 7.79 15.77
C LYS A 21 2.18 8.09 14.44
N GLU A 22 3.50 7.93 14.38
CA GLU A 22 4.28 8.20 13.15
C GLU A 22 3.78 7.33 11.99
N CYS A 23 3.55 6.03 12.23
CA CYS A 23 3.00 5.12 11.22
C CYS A 23 1.59 5.53 10.74
N THR A 24 0.75 6.01 11.65
CA THR A 24 -0.61 6.46 11.35
C THR A 24 -0.59 7.73 10.51
N GLU A 25 0.20 8.73 10.90
CA GLU A 25 0.33 9.99 10.18
C GLU A 25 0.93 9.79 8.78
N GLU A 26 2.00 9.00 8.66
CA GLU A 26 2.63 8.69 7.37
C GLU A 26 1.65 7.98 6.43
N LEU A 27 0.92 6.97 6.92
CA LEU A 27 -0.06 6.26 6.10
C LEU A 27 -1.18 7.20 5.60
N ILE A 28 -1.69 8.09 6.45
CA ILE A 28 -2.72 9.06 6.06
C ILE A 28 -2.20 9.98 4.95
N ILE A 29 -0.99 10.52 5.11
CA ILE A 29 -0.36 11.37 4.11
C ILE A 29 -0.18 10.59 2.80
N PHE A 30 0.24 9.34 2.87
CA PHE A 30 0.42 8.49 1.71
C PHE A 30 -0.89 8.25 0.95
N LEU A 31 -1.96 7.86 1.65
CA LEU A 31 -3.27 7.59 1.03
C LEU A 31 -3.85 8.85 0.37
N GLU A 32 -3.70 10.02 1.01
CA GLU A 32 -4.11 11.29 0.42
C GLU A 32 -3.28 11.66 -0.81
N ARG A 33 -1.97 11.41 -0.80
CA ARG A 33 -1.10 11.60 -1.98
C ARG A 33 -1.49 10.68 -3.12
N LEU A 34 -1.80 9.42 -2.84
CA LEU A 34 -2.21 8.42 -3.82
C LEU A 34 -3.52 8.82 -4.52
N LYS A 35 -4.50 9.29 -3.73
CA LYS A 35 -5.76 9.85 -4.23
C LYS A 35 -5.57 11.07 -5.13
N ARG A 36 -4.64 11.98 -4.77
CA ARG A 36 -4.33 13.17 -5.58
C ARG A 36 -3.57 12.83 -6.86
N PHE A 37 -2.73 11.81 -6.81
CA PHE A 37 -1.96 11.33 -7.96
C PHE A 37 -2.88 10.70 -9.01
N ASP A 38 -3.81 9.85 -8.58
CA ASP A 38 -4.79 9.21 -9.44
C ASP A 38 -6.11 9.01 -8.69
N ASN A 39 -7.17 9.71 -9.13
CA ASN A 39 -8.47 9.66 -8.45
C ASN A 39 -9.12 8.26 -8.52
N ARG A 40 -8.66 7.35 -9.38
CA ARG A 40 -9.11 5.94 -9.38
C ARG A 40 -8.65 5.19 -8.14
N LEU A 41 -7.66 5.72 -7.41
CA LEU A 41 -7.08 5.18 -6.17
C LEU A 41 -7.63 5.86 -4.90
N ASN A 42 -8.88 6.37 -4.95
CA ASN A 42 -9.47 7.18 -3.87
C ASN A 42 -10.33 6.39 -2.87
N THR A 43 -10.60 5.11 -3.14
CA THR A 43 -11.56 4.31 -2.38
C THR A 43 -10.88 3.07 -1.82
N TRP A 44 -10.96 2.93 -0.50
CA TRP A 44 -10.34 1.85 0.24
C TRP A 44 -11.33 1.20 1.19
N TYR A 45 -11.25 -0.11 1.29
CA TYR A 45 -11.97 -0.95 2.23
C TYR A 45 -10.98 -1.80 3.01
N LYS A 46 -11.36 -2.20 4.22
CA LYS A 46 -10.59 -3.17 5.00
C LYS A 46 -10.65 -4.55 4.34
N THR A 47 -9.55 -5.29 4.42
CA THR A 47 -9.60 -6.74 4.15
C THR A 47 -10.37 -7.42 5.27
N GLY A 48 -11.38 -8.22 4.93
CA GLY A 48 -12.20 -8.97 5.87
C GLY A 48 -12.15 -10.48 5.62
N SER A 49 -12.72 -11.27 6.54
CA SER A 49 -12.89 -12.72 6.41
C SER A 49 -13.75 -13.14 5.22
N SER A 50 -14.65 -12.27 4.78
CA SER A 50 -15.50 -12.49 3.61
C SER A 50 -15.68 -11.20 2.81
N LYS A 51 -15.89 -11.32 1.49
CA LYS A 51 -16.12 -10.16 0.59
C LYS A 51 -17.32 -9.30 1.05
N LYS A 52 -18.39 -9.94 1.55
CA LYS A 52 -19.62 -9.25 2.00
C LYS A 52 -19.42 -8.48 3.30
N GLU A 53 -18.53 -8.94 4.18
CA GLU A 53 -18.15 -8.20 5.40
C GLU A 53 -17.17 -7.07 5.06
N ALA A 54 -16.20 -7.31 4.19
CA ALA A 54 -15.20 -6.34 3.78
C ALA A 54 -15.83 -5.09 3.10
N LEU A 55 -16.91 -5.26 2.33
CA LEU A 55 -17.65 -4.14 1.72
C LEU A 55 -18.34 -3.20 2.72
N LYS A 56 -18.54 -3.62 3.97
CA LYS A 56 -19.16 -2.77 5.00
C LYS A 56 -18.16 -1.80 5.62
N ASP A 57 -16.87 -2.09 5.49
CA ASP A 57 -15.80 -1.38 6.19
C ASP A 57 -15.02 -0.46 5.25
N LYS A 58 -15.73 0.53 4.67
CA LYS A 58 -15.07 1.61 3.95
C LYS A 58 -14.13 2.35 4.90
N VAL A 59 -12.90 2.55 4.45
CA VAL A 59 -11.87 3.23 5.24
C VAL A 59 -12.17 4.73 5.27
N VAL A 60 -12.12 5.29 6.48
CA VAL A 60 -12.13 6.73 6.71
C VAL A 60 -10.69 7.16 6.94
N ILE A 61 -10.19 8.10 6.13
CA ILE A 61 -8.82 8.61 6.20
C ILE A 61 -8.76 9.69 7.29
N GLU A 62 -8.95 9.25 8.53
CA GLU A 62 -8.87 10.07 9.74
C GLU A 62 -7.99 9.38 10.78
N TYR A 63 -7.28 10.17 11.58
CA TYR A 63 -6.26 9.67 12.52
C TYR A 63 -6.77 8.53 13.40
N ASP A 64 -7.85 8.75 14.16
CA ASP A 64 -8.38 7.76 15.09
C ASP A 64 -8.88 6.49 14.39
N TYR A 65 -9.38 6.62 13.16
CA TYR A 65 -9.84 5.48 12.39
C TYR A 65 -8.65 4.63 11.95
N ILE A 66 -7.65 5.23 11.31
CA ILE A 66 -6.45 4.53 10.82
C ILE A 66 -5.63 3.94 11.98
N LYS A 67 -5.45 4.70 13.08
CA LYS A 67 -4.80 4.20 14.30
C LYS A 67 -5.43 2.90 14.78
N LYS A 68 -6.77 2.86 14.88
CA LYS A 68 -7.52 1.68 15.32
C LYS A 68 -7.42 0.49 14.35
N MET A 69 -7.06 0.75 13.10
CA MET A 69 -6.79 -0.31 12.12
C MET A 69 -5.45 -0.99 12.37
N PHE A 70 -4.44 -0.25 12.80
CA PHE A 70 -3.16 -0.83 13.23
C PHE A 70 -3.27 -1.50 14.60
N CYS A 71 -3.83 -0.81 15.60
CA CYS A 71 -4.02 -1.37 16.93
C CYS A 71 -5.16 -0.69 17.68
N LYS A 72 -6.12 -1.48 18.17
CA LYS A 72 -7.32 -0.98 18.86
C LYS A 72 -7.08 -0.45 20.27
N LYS A 73 -6.00 -0.88 20.93
CA LYS A 73 -5.75 -0.62 22.36
C LYS A 73 -4.40 0.05 22.64
N CYS A 74 -3.59 0.27 21.63
CA CYS A 74 -2.25 0.81 21.79
C CYS A 74 -2.27 2.33 21.98
N ALA A 75 -1.36 2.83 22.81
CA ALA A 75 -1.03 4.25 22.90
C ALA A 75 -0.24 4.72 21.66
N ASP A 76 -0.19 6.04 21.46
CA ASP A 76 0.43 6.66 20.28
C ASP A 76 1.95 6.43 20.21
N ASP A 77 2.61 6.37 21.36
CA ASP A 77 4.05 6.21 21.54
C ASP A 77 4.50 4.74 21.54
N GLU A 78 3.55 3.79 21.39
CA GLU A 78 3.88 2.38 21.31
C GLU A 78 4.60 2.02 20.02
N TYR A 79 5.58 1.12 20.14
CA TYR A 79 6.28 0.50 19.03
C TYR A 79 5.73 -0.91 18.79
N PRO A 80 5.69 -1.39 17.55
CA PRO A 80 5.28 -2.75 17.28
C PRO A 80 6.39 -3.73 17.71
N GLU A 81 6.01 -4.95 18.12
CA GLU A 81 6.98 -6.01 18.42
C GLU A 81 7.80 -6.40 17.17
N TYR A 82 7.14 -6.42 16.00
CA TYR A 82 7.76 -6.76 14.72
C TYR A 82 7.55 -5.66 13.68
N SER A 83 6.29 -5.31 13.43
CA SER A 83 5.82 -4.25 12.54
C SER A 83 4.31 -4.05 12.73
N PHE A 84 3.80 -2.89 12.34
CA PHE A 84 2.38 -2.69 12.11
C PHE A 84 2.02 -3.17 10.71
N ASN A 85 0.95 -3.95 10.60
CA ASN A 85 0.52 -4.57 9.35
C ASN A 85 -0.89 -4.12 8.99
N LEU A 86 -1.11 -3.78 7.73
CA LEU A 86 -2.42 -3.34 7.26
C LEU A 86 -2.63 -3.66 5.78
N GLY A 87 -3.77 -4.30 5.47
CA GLY A 87 -4.22 -4.54 4.11
C GLY A 87 -5.47 -3.73 3.76
N LEU A 88 -5.44 -3.08 2.61
CA LEU A 88 -6.56 -2.35 2.02
C LEU A 88 -6.84 -2.84 0.60
N TRP A 89 -8.07 -2.69 0.14
CA TRP A 89 -8.47 -3.02 -1.24
C TRP A 89 -9.55 -2.07 -1.75
N ASN A 90 -9.79 -2.06 -3.05
CA ASN A 90 -10.72 -1.13 -3.69
C ASN A 90 -12.20 -1.48 -3.52
N GLY A 91 -12.52 -2.62 -2.92
CA GLY A 91 -13.89 -3.09 -2.74
C GLY A 91 -14.51 -3.74 -3.99
N ASN A 92 -13.77 -3.92 -5.08
CA ASN A 92 -14.35 -4.48 -6.29
C ASN A 92 -14.51 -6.01 -6.17
N VAL A 93 -15.75 -6.50 -6.15
CA VAL A 93 -16.04 -7.93 -5.98
C VAL A 93 -15.56 -8.80 -7.15
N ILE A 94 -15.41 -8.19 -8.34
CA ILE A 94 -14.86 -8.81 -9.53
C ILE A 94 -13.33 -8.84 -9.39
N GLU A 95 -12.76 -10.04 -9.20
CA GLU A 95 -11.34 -10.21 -8.91
C GLU A 95 -10.43 -9.59 -9.96
N LEU A 96 -10.80 -9.68 -11.24
CA LEU A 96 -10.03 -9.11 -12.35
C LEU A 96 -9.92 -7.58 -12.29
N LEU A 97 -10.85 -6.92 -11.60
CA LEU A 97 -10.92 -5.46 -11.43
C LEU A 97 -10.51 -5.03 -10.01
N SER A 98 -10.13 -5.98 -9.15
CA SER A 98 -9.74 -5.72 -7.77
C SER A 98 -8.27 -5.35 -7.70
N TYR A 99 -7.96 -4.33 -6.91
CA TYR A 99 -6.59 -3.97 -6.55
C TYR A 99 -6.48 -3.81 -5.04
N SER A 100 -5.26 -3.99 -4.52
CA SER A 100 -5.00 -3.95 -3.09
C SER A 100 -3.67 -3.29 -2.79
N ILE A 101 -3.54 -2.83 -1.56
CA ILE A 101 -2.27 -2.37 -1.02
C ILE A 101 -2.06 -2.96 0.37
N PHE A 102 -0.85 -3.45 0.62
CA PHE A 102 -0.45 -4.01 1.89
C PHE A 102 0.76 -3.24 2.44
N PHE A 103 0.68 -2.93 3.71
CA PHE A 103 1.69 -2.19 4.45
C PHE A 103 2.23 -3.06 5.58
N THR A 104 3.55 -3.07 5.69
CA THR A 104 4.28 -3.55 6.86
C THR A 104 5.23 -2.40 7.22
N ILE A 105 4.99 -1.70 8.33
CA ILE A 105 5.73 -0.47 8.67
C ILE A 105 6.06 -0.37 10.16
N GLY A 106 6.99 0.53 10.51
CA GLY A 106 7.46 0.77 11.88
C GLY A 106 8.33 -0.35 12.46
N GLY A 107 8.71 -1.31 11.63
CA GLY A 107 9.46 -2.49 12.05
C GLY A 107 10.93 -2.20 12.38
N SER A 108 11.40 -2.88 13.42
CA SER A 108 12.78 -2.78 13.92
C SER A 108 13.63 -4.03 13.63
N LYS A 109 13.28 -4.83 12.62
CA LYS A 109 14.08 -5.96 12.10
C LYS A 109 14.24 -5.86 10.58
N VAL A 110 15.33 -6.41 10.02
CA VAL A 110 15.54 -6.49 8.56
C VAL A 110 14.37 -7.26 7.92
N GLY A 111 13.82 -6.73 6.81
CA GLY A 111 12.72 -7.36 6.08
C GLY A 111 11.32 -7.05 6.62
N ASN A 112 11.20 -6.24 7.68
CA ASN A 112 9.92 -5.92 8.31
C ASN A 112 9.29 -4.62 7.81
N ASN A 113 9.84 -3.97 6.78
CA ASN A 113 9.20 -2.80 6.21
C ASN A 113 9.02 -2.92 4.70
N MET A 114 7.77 -2.84 4.26
CA MET A 114 7.36 -3.03 2.87
C MET A 114 6.06 -2.30 2.60
N VAL A 115 5.95 -1.78 1.38
CA VAL A 115 4.66 -1.48 0.77
C VAL A 115 4.53 -2.28 -0.52
N GLN A 116 3.44 -3.02 -0.64
CA GLN A 116 3.10 -3.79 -1.83
C GLN A 116 1.75 -3.32 -2.36
N PHE A 117 1.71 -2.79 -3.57
CA PHE A 117 0.49 -2.48 -4.31
C PHE A 117 0.29 -3.54 -5.40
N THR A 118 -0.84 -4.22 -5.40
CA THR A 118 -1.20 -5.22 -6.40
C THR A 118 -2.18 -4.62 -7.39
N PHE A 119 -1.86 -4.67 -8.67
CA PHE A 119 -2.71 -4.18 -9.74
C PHE A 119 -3.89 -5.12 -10.00
N PRO A 120 -5.01 -4.60 -10.58
CA PRO A 120 -6.02 -5.47 -11.16
C PRO A 120 -5.44 -6.18 -12.38
N LYS A 121 -6.13 -7.21 -12.88
CA LYS A 121 -5.72 -7.95 -14.10
C LYS A 121 -6.34 -7.38 -15.37
N GLU A 122 -7.40 -6.58 -15.23
CA GLU A 122 -8.16 -5.96 -16.32
C GLU A 122 -8.68 -4.57 -15.93
N GLY A 123 -9.27 -3.88 -16.91
CA GLY A 123 -9.93 -2.60 -16.72
C GLY A 123 -8.99 -1.41 -16.81
N GLU A 124 -9.60 -0.21 -16.71
CA GLU A 124 -8.94 1.06 -17.00
C GLU A 124 -7.65 1.28 -16.20
N LEU A 125 -7.63 0.88 -14.92
CA LEU A 125 -6.45 1.02 -14.07
C LEU A 125 -5.30 0.13 -14.56
N TYR A 126 -5.60 -1.12 -14.93
CA TYR A 126 -4.60 -2.04 -15.46
C TYR A 126 -4.08 -1.56 -16.81
N GLU A 127 -4.96 -1.15 -17.73
CA GLU A 127 -4.58 -0.63 -19.04
C GLU A 127 -3.68 0.60 -18.93
N TYR A 128 -4.03 1.53 -18.04
CA TYR A 128 -3.26 2.74 -17.82
C TYR A 128 -1.86 2.46 -17.28
N TYR A 129 -1.73 1.60 -16.27
CA TYR A 129 -0.43 1.31 -15.65
C TYR A 129 0.35 0.19 -16.36
N SER A 130 -0.25 -0.54 -17.30
CA SER A 130 0.50 -1.45 -18.18
C SER A 130 1.44 -0.68 -19.13
N ILE A 131 1.26 0.64 -19.23
CA ILE A 131 2.20 1.56 -19.87
C ILE A 131 3.33 1.88 -18.88
N ARG A 132 4.56 1.57 -19.28
CA ARG A 132 5.76 1.68 -18.44
C ARG A 132 5.93 3.06 -17.81
N GLU A 133 5.75 4.12 -18.58
CA GLU A 133 5.93 5.50 -18.13
C GLU A 133 4.93 5.88 -17.02
N ASN A 134 3.70 5.36 -17.08
CA ASN A 134 2.68 5.61 -16.06
C ASN A 134 2.97 4.83 -14.79
N TRP A 135 3.41 3.58 -14.93
CA TRP A 135 3.84 2.75 -13.81
C TRP A 135 5.06 3.34 -13.11
N GLU A 136 6.06 3.82 -13.86
CA GLU A 136 7.27 4.42 -13.30
C GLU A 136 6.95 5.71 -12.51
N LYS A 137 6.00 6.52 -12.98
CA LYS A 137 5.51 7.68 -12.21
C LYS A 137 4.82 7.28 -10.91
N LEU A 138 4.03 6.19 -10.92
CA LEU A 138 3.41 5.68 -9.69
C LEU A 138 4.48 5.14 -8.74
N LEU A 139 5.44 4.37 -9.24
CA LEU A 139 6.58 3.91 -8.44
C LEU A 139 7.35 5.09 -7.84
N GLU A 140 7.58 6.16 -8.60
CA GLU A 140 8.28 7.35 -8.12
C GLU A 140 7.54 7.98 -6.92
N LEU A 141 6.21 7.98 -6.91
CA LEU A 141 5.43 8.41 -5.73
C LEU A 141 5.74 7.56 -4.49
N PHE A 142 5.83 6.23 -4.65
CA PHE A 142 6.16 5.31 -3.56
C PHE A 142 7.58 5.54 -3.06
N ILE A 143 8.55 5.66 -3.98
CA ILE A 143 9.95 5.95 -3.66
C ILE A 143 10.07 7.29 -2.93
N ASN A 144 9.41 8.33 -3.44
CA ASN A 144 9.51 9.67 -2.90
C ASN A 144 8.90 9.79 -1.50
N HIS A 145 7.81 9.07 -1.22
CA HIS A 145 7.18 9.06 0.09
C HIS A 145 7.92 8.16 1.08
N TRP A 146 8.13 6.89 0.75
CA TRP A 146 8.62 5.89 1.69
C TRP A 146 10.15 5.80 1.77
N LYS A 147 10.90 6.41 0.85
CA LYS A 147 12.37 6.35 0.81
C LYS A 147 12.90 4.92 0.99
N PRO A 148 12.51 3.97 0.12
CA PRO A 148 12.89 2.58 0.26
C PRO A 148 14.39 2.37 0.03
N ASN A 149 14.92 1.22 0.46
CA ASN A 149 16.27 0.78 0.10
C ASN A 149 16.27 -0.05 -1.19
N GLN A 150 15.18 -0.76 -1.45
CA GLN A 150 15.06 -1.64 -2.62
C GLN A 150 13.64 -1.57 -3.19
N TYR A 151 13.52 -1.87 -4.48
CA TYR A 151 12.24 -2.02 -5.15
C TYR A 151 12.36 -2.97 -6.35
N TYR A 152 11.23 -3.49 -6.81
CA TYR A 152 11.17 -4.24 -8.07
C TYR A 152 10.80 -3.30 -9.21
N ASN A 153 11.55 -3.29 -10.30
CA ASN A 153 11.28 -2.44 -11.46
C ASN A 153 10.12 -3.00 -12.32
N PHE A 154 9.79 -2.31 -13.42
CA PHE A 154 8.71 -2.71 -14.34
C PHE A 154 8.90 -4.12 -14.97
N LYS A 155 10.14 -4.61 -15.02
CA LYS A 155 10.50 -5.94 -15.55
C LYS A 155 10.61 -7.00 -14.45
N ASP A 156 10.26 -6.66 -13.21
CA ASP A 156 10.39 -7.50 -12.01
C ASP A 156 11.85 -7.79 -11.61
N ASP A 157 12.79 -6.92 -12.00
CA ASP A 157 14.17 -6.98 -11.50
C ASP A 157 14.27 -6.21 -10.18
N LEU A 158 14.96 -6.78 -9.18
CA LEU A 158 15.28 -6.09 -7.93
C LEU A 158 16.33 -4.99 -8.17
N ILE A 159 16.03 -3.78 -7.71
CA ILE A 159 16.91 -2.61 -7.75
C ILE A 159 17.22 -2.17 -6.31
N GLU A 160 18.49 -1.87 -6.06
CA GLU A 160 18.96 -1.25 -4.80
C GLU A 160 19.20 0.26 -5.04
N LEU A 161 18.82 1.09 -4.07
CA LEU A 161 18.91 2.55 -4.10
C LEU A 161 20.06 3.09 -3.23
#